data_AF-A0A6M0HQN6-F1
#
_entry.id   AF-A0A6M0HQN6-F1
#
_cell.length_a   1.000
_cell.length_b   1.000
_cell.length_c   1.000
_cell.angle_alpha   90.00
_cell.angle_beta   90.00
_cell.angle_gamma   90.00
#
_symmetry.space_group_name_H-M   'P 1'
#
loop_
_entity.id
_entity.type
_entity.pdbx_description
1 polymer ?
#
loop_
_entity_poly.entity_id
_entity_poly.type
_entity_poly.pdbx_seq_one_letter_code
_entity_poly.pdbx_strand_id
1 'polypeptide(L)' 'MLNYRVNFAKQILGVPFTVGSVEIVRARDPLRALRAAELRFARQHGVEDWRERADRADIASAGGQG' A
#
# COMPACT_ATOMS: atom_id res chain seq x y z
N MET A 1 8.27 -14.78 9.36
CA MET A 1 7.27 -13.69 9.24
C MET A 1 7.71 -12.81 8.09
N LEU A 2 6.83 -12.56 7.12
CA LEU A 2 7.19 -11.80 5.92
C LEU A 2 6.96 -10.30 6.15
N ASN A 3 7.86 -9.50 5.59
CA ASN A 3 7.71 -8.06 5.54
C ASN A 3 7.14 -7.71 4.17
N TYR A 4 6.08 -6.91 4.17
CA TYR A 4 5.41 -6.47 2.97
C TYR A 4 5.54 -4.96 2.85
N ARG A 5 5.77 -4.47 1.64
CA ARG A 5 5.68 -3.06 1.32
C ARG A 5 4.52 -2.86 0.38
N VAL A 6 3.63 -1.94 0.72
CA VAL A 6 2.47 -1.59 -0.11
C VAL A 6 2.69 -0.20 -0.66
N ASN A 7 2.63 -0.07 -1.98
CA ASN A 7 2.72 1.20 -2.68
C ASN A 7 1.32 1.71 -2.99
N PHE A 8 1.08 2.96 -2.65
CA PHE A 8 -0.14 3.67 -2.97
C PHE A 8 0.15 4.60 -4.14
N ALA A 9 -0.64 4.52 -5.20
CA ALA A 9 -0.48 5.32 -6.40
C ALA A 9 -1.80 5.95 -6.84
N LYS A 10 -1.71 7.15 -7.39
CA LYS A 10 -2.82 7.85 -8.04
C LYS A 10 -2.68 7.66 -9.55
N GLN A 11 -3.78 7.42 -10.24
CA GLN A 11 -3.76 7.30 -11.68
C GLN A 11 -4.10 8.66 -12.29
N ILE A 12 -3.12 9.29 -12.94
CA ILE A 12 -3.29 10.60 -13.57
C ILE A 12 -3.11 10.39 -15.06
N LEU A 13 -4.18 10.60 -15.84
CA LEU A 13 -4.19 10.42 -17.30
C LEU A 13 -3.66 9.03 -17.73
N GLY A 14 -3.97 7.99 -16.95
CA GLY A 14 -3.53 6.61 -17.21
C GLY A 14 -2.11 6.28 -16.72
N VAL A 15 -1.38 7.25 -16.16
CA VAL A 15 -0.03 7.06 -15.62
C VAL A 15 -0.11 6.90 -14.09
N PRO A 16 0.47 5.83 -13.50
CA PRO A 16 0.52 5.66 -12.06
C PRO A 16 1.60 6.55 -11.43
N PHE A 17 1.18 7.43 -10.53
CA PHE A 17 2.06 8.27 -9.70
C PHE A 17 2.01 7.78 -8.26
N THR A 18 3.15 7.27 -7.75
CA THR A 18 3.25 6.83 -6.37
C THR A 18 3.07 8.03 -5.42
N VAL A 19 2.04 7.94 -4.59
CA VAL A 19 1.68 8.94 -3.57
C VAL A 19 2.42 8.66 -2.27
N GLY A 20 2.66 7.38 -1.98
CA GLY A 20 3.41 6.96 -0.80
C GLY A 20 3.52 5.44 -0.72
N SER A 21 4.21 4.96 0.31
CA SER A 21 4.30 3.53 0.58
C SER A 21 4.25 3.25 2.07
N VAL A 22 3.59 2.17 2.45
CA VAL A 22 3.50 1.70 3.85
C VAL A 22 4.21 0.37 3.97
N GLU A 23 5.07 0.27 4.98
CA GLU A 23 5.71 -0.99 5.35
C GLU A 23 4.90 -1.70 6.44
N ILE A 24 4.58 -2.97 6.18
CA ILE A 24 3.93 -3.87 7.11
C ILE A 24 4.93 -4.96 7.49
N VAL A 25 5.48 -4.80 8.69
CA VAL A 25 6.30 -5.83 9.31
C VAL A 25 5.42 -6.91 9.92
N ARG A 26 5.83 -8.17 9.79
CA ARG A 26 5.19 -9.32 10.43
C ARG A 26 3.72 -9.59 10.05
N ALA A 27 3.35 -9.46 8.77
CA ALA A 27 2.05 -9.96 8.33
C ALA A 27 2.10 -11.47 8.07
N ARG A 28 1.00 -12.16 8.41
CA ARG A 28 0.84 -13.60 8.15
C ARG A 28 0.45 -13.89 6.70
N ASP A 29 -0.17 -12.92 6.03
CA ASP A 29 -0.77 -13.06 4.71
C ASP A 29 -0.72 -11.71 3.96
N PRO A 30 -0.46 -11.71 2.64
CA PRO A 30 -0.40 -10.50 1.82
C PRO A 30 -1.69 -9.67 1.82
N LEU A 31 -2.87 -10.30 1.84
CA LEU A 31 -4.15 -9.60 1.88
C LEU A 31 -4.35 -8.87 3.22
N ARG A 32 -3.90 -9.48 4.33
CA ARG A 32 -3.84 -8.77 5.62
C ARG A 32 -2.85 -7.63 5.62
N ALA A 33 -1.71 -7.78 4.96
CA ALA A 33 -0.75 -6.69 4.81
C ALA A 33 -1.36 -5.52 4.04
N LEU A 34 -2.07 -5.80 2.93
CA LEU A 34 -2.77 -4.78 2.15
C LEU A 34 -3.77 -4.01 2.99
N ARG A 35 -4.69 -4.70 3.69
CA ARG A 35 -5.70 -4.04 4.54
C ARG A 35 -5.08 -3.20 5.67
N ALA A 36 -4.01 -3.71 6.29
CA ALA A 36 -3.31 -2.97 7.32
C ALA A 36 -2.61 -1.72 6.76
N ALA A 37 -2.07 -1.82 5.54
CA ALA A 37 -1.45 -0.70 4.85
C ALA A 37 -2.48 0.37 4.46
N GLU A 38 -3.65 -0.03 3.95
CA GLU A 38 -4.75 0.88 3.59
C GLU A 38 -5.16 1.75 4.78
N LEU A 39 -5.42 1.12 5.94
CA LEU A 39 -5.79 1.81 7.17
C LEU A 39 -4.68 2.74 7.68
N ARG A 40 -3.42 2.30 7.60
CA ARG A 40 -2.27 3.12 8.03
C ARG A 40 -2.06 4.32 7.12
N PHE A 41 -2.18 4.13 5.81
CA PHE A 41 -2.03 5.20 4.84
C PHE A 41 -3.10 6.27 5.04
N ALA A 42 -4.38 5.87 5.19
CA ALA A 42 -5.47 6.81 5.48
C ALA A 42 -5.17 7.65 6.73
N ARG A 43 -4.78 6.99 7.83
CA ARG A 43 -4.39 7.64 9.08
C ARG A 43 -3.18 8.57 8.94
N GLN A 44 -2.16 8.16 8.19
CA GLN A 44 -0.95 8.96 7.98
C GLN A 44 -1.24 10.22 7.17
N HIS A 45 -2.18 10.15 6.23
CA HIS A 45 -2.60 11.27 5.40
C HIS A 45 -3.75 12.09 5.99
N GLY A 46 -4.30 11.69 7.15
CA GLY A 46 -5.39 12.41 7.82
C GLY A 46 -6.73 12.30 7.09
N VAL A 47 -6.94 11.24 6.32
CA VAL A 47 -8.18 10.98 5.57
C VAL A 47 -8.91 9.78 6.15
N GLU A 48 -10.24 9.73 6.02
CA GLU A 48 -11.03 8.58 6.49
C GLU A 48 -10.87 7.38 5.56
N ASP A 49 -10.77 7.62 4.26
CA ASP A 49 -10.54 6.59 3.25
C ASP A 49 -9.24 6.89 2.47
N TRP A 50 -8.37 5.88 2.35
CA TRP A 50 -7.10 6.01 1.63
C TRP A 50 -7.31 6.39 0.15
N ARG A 51 -8.47 6.04 -0.41
CA ARG A 51 -8.85 6.29 -1.80
C ARG A 51 -9.04 7.77 -2.11
N GLU A 52 -9.21 8.61 -1.10
CA GLU A 52 -9.24 10.07 -1.28
C GLU A 52 -7.89 10.60 -1.76
N ARG A 53 -6.79 9.89 -1.44
CA ARG A 53 -5.44 10.31 -1.81
C ARG A 53 -4.80 9.45 -2.90
N ALA A 54 -5.17 8.19 -3.03
CA ALA A 54 -4.63 7.26 -4.04
C ALA A 54 -5.74 6.46 -4.73
N ASP A 55 -5.51 5.98 -5.95
CA ASP A 55 -6.50 5.19 -6.70
C ASP A 55 -6.17 3.69 -6.66
N ARG A 56 -4.91 3.35 -6.35
CA ARG A 56 -4.36 2.00 -6.40
C ARG A 56 -3.49 1.73 -5.18
N ALA A 57 -3.62 0.53 -4.63
CA ALA A 57 -2.74 -0.03 -3.62
C ALA A 57 -2.17 -1.35 -4.16
N ASP A 58 -0.85 -1.46 -4.24
CA ASP A 58 -0.18 -2.63 -4.79
C ASP A 58 0.90 -3.12 -3.81
N ILE A 59 0.95 -4.42 -3.56
CA ILE A 59 2.02 -4.99 -2.74
C ILE A 59 3.26 -5.01 -3.63
N ALA A 60 4.22 -4.14 -3.33
CA ALA A 60 5.55 -4.21 -3.92
C ALA A 60 6.06 -5.62 -3.67
N SER A 61 6.09 -6.44 -4.71
CA SER A 61 6.45 -7.86 -4.63
C SER A 61 7.67 -7.98 -3.73
N ALA A 62 7.47 -8.52 -2.52
CA ALA A 62 8.56 -8.78 -1.60
C ALA A 62 9.48 -9.70 -2.37
N GLY A 63 10.65 -9.21 -2.78
CA GLY A 63 11.52 -9.88 -3.72
C GLY A 63 11.76 -11.34 -3.33
N GLY A 64 10.90 -12.22 -3.84
CA GLY A 64 11.15 -13.62 -4.05
C GLY A 64 11.67 -13.72 -5.47
N GLN A 65 12.94 -13.36 -5.67
CA GLN A 65 13.72 -14.07 -6.67
C GLN A 65 14.01 -15.44 -6.05
N GLY A 66 13.49 -16.48 -6.69
CA GLY A 66 13.62 -17.88 -6.29
C GLY A 66 12.66 -18.72 -7.10
#